data_AF-A0A2G6NTV0-F1
#
_entry.id   AF-A0A2G6NTV0-F1
#
_cell.length_a   1.000
_cell.length_b   1.000
_cell.length_c   1.000
_cell.angle_alpha   90.00
_cell.angle_beta   90.00
_cell.angle_gamma   90.00
#
_symmetry.space_group_name_H-M   'P 1'
#
loop_
_entity.id
_entity.type
_entity.pdbx_description
1 polymer ?
#
loop_
_entity_poly.entity_id
_entity_poly.type
_entity_poly.pdbx_seq_one_letter_code
_entity_poly.pdbx_strand_id
1 'polypeptide(L)'
;MLRHLLAGESHGPALVGILEGFPAGLRIKKSLVDGELALRQQGYGRGPRVQSIEKDQVTFLSGFWQGRTLGSPIAFQIPNLDYQLRRKRGIKAQRWQVPRPGHADLPGVTRYGYDDCAPVAERASARSTAALVAAGACAKALLREFGITVLSHTRSVGGIEALETEPTLARLRRIRRLGLGLEVAGEDGQNAHDEIFPAADALEESLSGPRFRRTTNRAGGLEGGITNGEPVVVRGFVKPISSQRQRLRSVNLKSGRADLAAWVRSDTCVVPAAGIVGEAVVAWRLGDALTSFLGGADLKTMLRRFRDLENQTHEGTDS
;
A
#
# COMPACT_ATOMS: atom_id res chain seq x y z
N MET A 1 -15.92 5.14 -9.01
CA MET A 1 -14.48 5.10 -9.33
C MET A 1 -13.74 6.08 -8.45
N LEU A 2 -12.76 5.57 -7.71
CA LEU A 2 -11.87 6.36 -6.88
C LEU A 2 -10.67 6.86 -7.69
N ARG A 3 -10.28 8.11 -7.48
CA ARG A 3 -9.08 8.70 -8.09
C ARG A 3 -8.23 9.40 -7.04
N HIS A 4 -6.91 9.36 -7.22
CA HIS A 4 -6.00 10.12 -6.37
C HIS A 4 -4.96 10.87 -7.21
N LEU A 5 -4.59 12.06 -6.76
CA LEU A 5 -3.41 12.78 -7.21
C LEU A 5 -2.54 13.09 -5.98
N LEU A 6 -1.31 12.60 -5.98
CA LEU A 6 -0.39 12.72 -4.85
C LEU A 6 0.84 13.53 -5.26
N ALA A 7 1.19 14.54 -4.50
CA ALA A 7 2.31 15.44 -4.79
C ALA A 7 3.19 15.70 -3.57
N GLY A 8 4.38 16.28 -3.83
CA GLY A 8 5.35 16.65 -2.82
C GLY A 8 6.67 15.87 -2.92
N GLU A 9 7.73 16.58 -2.56
CA GLU A 9 9.12 16.14 -2.59
C GLU A 9 9.58 15.71 -1.19
N SER A 10 10.62 14.89 -1.15
CA SER A 10 11.08 14.31 0.10
C SER A 10 11.56 15.33 1.12
N HIS A 11 12.20 16.41 0.68
CA HIS A 11 12.63 17.53 1.51
C HIS A 11 11.88 18.82 1.18
N GLY A 12 10.73 18.74 0.48
CA GLY A 12 9.81 19.86 0.29
C GLY A 12 9.04 20.19 1.59
N PRO A 13 8.19 21.23 1.59
CA PRO A 13 7.46 21.67 2.78
C PRO A 13 6.45 20.65 3.31
N ALA A 14 5.81 19.91 2.42
CA ALA A 14 4.80 18.92 2.76
C ALA A 14 4.60 17.96 1.60
N LEU A 15 3.93 16.85 1.90
CA LEU A 15 3.24 16.04 0.90
C LEU A 15 1.76 16.44 0.88
N VAL A 16 1.12 16.35 -0.27
CA VAL A 16 -0.31 16.64 -0.43
C VAL A 16 -0.97 15.56 -1.26
N GLY A 17 -2.27 15.38 -1.04
CA GLY A 17 -3.09 14.48 -1.85
C GLY A 17 -4.48 15.03 -2.06
N ILE A 18 -5.02 14.78 -3.25
CA ILE A 18 -6.42 15.01 -3.60
C ILE A 18 -7.02 13.65 -3.90
N LEU A 19 -8.08 13.29 -3.18
CA LEU A 19 -8.83 12.05 -3.36
C LEU A 19 -10.23 12.38 -3.87
N GLU A 20 -10.69 11.66 -4.88
CA GLU A 20 -11.99 11.87 -5.51
C GLU A 20 -12.76 10.54 -5.61
N GLY A 21 -14.09 10.63 -5.63
CA GLY A 21 -14.98 9.49 -5.81
C GLY A 21 -15.41 8.80 -4.52
N PHE A 22 -15.00 9.31 -3.35
CA PHE A 22 -15.53 8.85 -2.07
C PHE A 22 -17.01 9.20 -1.96
N PRO A 23 -17.87 8.30 -1.45
CA PRO A 23 -19.28 8.60 -1.26
C PRO A 23 -19.46 9.67 -0.17
N ALA A 24 -20.57 10.41 -0.21
CA ALA A 24 -20.98 11.27 0.90
C ALA A 24 -21.40 10.44 2.13
N GLY A 25 -21.14 10.97 3.33
CA GLY A 25 -21.59 10.39 4.60
C GLY A 25 -20.59 9.45 5.30
N LEU A 26 -19.48 9.08 4.66
CA LEU A 26 -18.42 8.24 5.26
C LEU A 26 -17.69 9.00 6.37
N ARG A 27 -17.49 8.35 7.53
CA ARG A 27 -16.71 8.93 8.62
C ARG A 27 -15.26 8.47 8.55
N ILE A 28 -14.34 9.40 8.28
CA ILE A 28 -12.90 9.12 8.28
C ILE A 28 -12.27 9.81 9.49
N LYS A 29 -11.85 9.02 10.49
CA LYS A 29 -11.18 9.56 11.68
C LYS A 29 -9.73 9.87 11.34
N LYS A 30 -9.27 11.09 11.65
CA LYS A 30 -7.85 11.49 11.53
C LYS A 30 -6.91 10.48 12.22
N SER A 31 -7.27 10.01 13.41
CA SER A 31 -6.48 9.04 14.19
C SER A 31 -6.26 7.71 13.48
N LEU A 32 -7.19 7.28 12.64
CA LEU A 32 -7.03 6.08 11.81
C LEU A 32 -5.91 6.30 10.79
N VAL A 33 -5.93 7.44 10.11
CA VAL A 33 -4.93 7.79 9.09
C VAL A 33 -3.55 8.01 9.72
N ASP A 34 -3.49 8.73 10.85
CA ASP A 34 -2.24 8.93 11.58
C ASP A 34 -1.68 7.59 12.10
N GLY A 35 -2.53 6.64 12.51
CA GLY A 35 -2.10 5.30 12.92
C GLY A 35 -1.43 4.51 11.78
N GLU A 36 -2.01 4.54 10.58
CA GLU A 36 -1.44 3.91 9.40
C GLU A 36 -0.11 4.57 8.97
N LEU A 37 -0.03 5.90 9.05
CA LEU A 37 1.21 6.64 8.83
C LEU A 37 2.28 6.24 9.85
N ALA A 38 1.93 6.09 11.13
CA ALA A 38 2.84 5.64 12.17
C ALA A 38 3.33 4.21 11.92
N LEU A 39 2.46 3.28 11.51
CA LEU A 39 2.87 1.91 11.13
C LEU A 39 3.89 1.92 9.98
N ARG A 40 3.72 2.79 8.99
CA ARG A 40 4.70 2.98 7.89
C ARG A 40 6.08 3.46 8.38
N GLN A 41 6.12 4.10 9.55
CA GLN A 41 7.37 4.58 10.16
C GLN A 41 8.08 3.51 11.00
N GLN A 42 7.38 2.43 11.38
CA GLN A 42 7.91 1.35 12.23
C GLN A 42 8.73 0.31 11.44
N GLY A 43 9.35 -0.61 12.19
CA GLY A 43 10.15 -1.74 11.69
C GLY A 43 11.63 -1.63 12.04
N TYR A 44 12.24 -2.76 12.42
CA TYR A 44 13.68 -2.83 12.65
C TYR A 44 14.45 -2.54 11.36
N GLY A 45 15.57 -1.81 11.48
CA GLY A 45 16.39 -1.41 10.33
C GLY A 45 15.91 -0.15 9.61
N ARG A 46 14.84 0.52 10.08
CA ARG A 46 14.49 1.87 9.62
C ARG A 46 15.50 2.89 10.13
N GLY A 47 15.75 3.93 9.34
CA GLY A 47 16.77 4.93 9.58
C GLY A 47 16.32 6.06 10.50
N PRO A 48 17.28 6.88 10.96
CA PRO A 48 17.08 7.88 12.00
C PRO A 48 16.13 8.99 11.57
N ARG A 49 16.05 9.34 10.28
CA ARG A 49 15.10 10.36 9.82
C ARG A 49 13.65 10.00 10.19
N VAL A 50 13.28 8.74 10.01
CA VAL A 50 11.93 8.24 10.30
C VAL A 50 11.72 8.04 11.79
N GLN A 51 12.73 7.55 12.51
CA GLN A 51 12.62 7.26 13.94
C GLN A 51 12.72 8.50 14.84
N SER A 52 13.43 9.54 14.41
CA SER A 52 13.86 10.65 15.27
C SER A 52 13.29 12.02 14.86
N ILE A 53 12.87 12.19 13.61
CA ILE A 53 12.52 13.52 13.06
C ILE A 53 11.06 13.55 12.60
N GLU A 54 10.69 12.72 11.64
CA GLU A 54 9.35 12.78 11.03
C GLU A 54 8.30 12.24 12.00
N LYS A 55 7.23 13.01 12.23
CA LYS A 55 6.02 12.58 12.95
C LYS A 55 4.85 12.79 12.01
N ASP A 56 4.65 11.82 11.12
CA ASP A 56 3.70 11.94 10.02
C ASP A 56 2.28 12.05 10.57
N GLN A 57 1.63 13.19 10.31
CA GLN A 57 0.25 13.43 10.68
C GLN A 57 -0.49 14.09 9.52
N VAL A 58 -1.73 13.65 9.29
CA VAL A 58 -2.56 14.19 8.23
C VAL A 58 -3.31 15.44 8.71
N THR A 59 -3.41 16.45 7.86
CA THR A 59 -4.34 17.57 7.99
C THR A 59 -5.30 17.51 6.80
N PHE A 60 -6.59 17.27 7.05
CA PHE A 60 -7.62 17.38 6.02
C PHE A 60 -7.94 18.85 5.76
N LEU A 61 -7.99 19.23 4.48
CA LEU A 61 -8.18 20.61 4.02
C LEU A 61 -9.57 20.82 3.39
N SER A 62 -10.16 19.76 2.83
CA SER A 62 -11.49 19.81 2.19
C SER A 62 -12.19 18.46 2.23
N GLY A 63 -13.42 18.41 1.72
CA GLY A 63 -14.16 17.17 1.49
C GLY A 63 -14.95 16.66 2.71
N PHE A 64 -14.96 17.41 3.83
CA PHE A 64 -15.66 17.03 5.05
C PHE A 64 -16.59 18.12 5.58
N TRP A 65 -17.70 17.69 6.16
CA TRP A 65 -18.57 18.50 7.02
C TRP A 65 -18.92 17.69 8.26
N GLN A 66 -18.69 18.27 9.45
CA GLN A 66 -18.94 17.61 10.75
C GLN A 66 -18.33 16.19 10.86
N GLY A 67 -17.12 16.00 10.28
CA GLY A 67 -16.38 14.74 10.34
C GLY A 67 -16.88 13.64 9.39
N ARG A 68 -17.77 13.97 8.44
CA ARG A 68 -18.23 13.07 7.38
C ARG A 68 -17.85 13.60 6.01
N THR A 69 -17.57 12.71 5.08
CA THR A 69 -17.28 13.07 3.69
C THR A 69 -18.49 13.72 3.03
N LEU A 70 -18.24 14.66 2.12
CA LEU A 70 -19.28 15.36 1.36
C LEU A 70 -19.53 14.79 -0.04
N GLY A 71 -18.71 13.84 -0.49
CA GLY A 71 -18.68 13.41 -1.89
C GLY A 71 -17.83 14.31 -2.79
N SER A 72 -17.54 15.54 -2.35
CA SER A 72 -16.56 16.42 -2.98
C SER A 72 -15.12 15.95 -2.74
N PRO A 73 -14.14 16.44 -3.53
CA PRO A 73 -12.74 16.02 -3.38
C PRO A 73 -12.20 16.25 -1.96
N ILE A 74 -11.56 15.23 -1.41
CA ILE A 74 -10.85 15.27 -0.14
C ILE A 74 -9.41 15.70 -0.42
N ALA A 75 -9.05 16.92 -0.02
CA ALA A 75 -7.68 17.38 -0.02
C ALA A 75 -7.06 17.15 1.37
N PHE A 76 -5.81 16.71 1.40
CA PHE A 76 -5.03 16.59 2.63
C PHE A 76 -3.58 17.01 2.46
N GLN A 77 -2.94 17.28 3.59
CA GLN A 77 -1.54 17.63 3.72
C GLN A 77 -0.86 16.76 4.79
N ILE A 78 0.41 16.40 4.57
CA ILE A 78 1.31 15.81 5.57
C ILE A 78 2.57 16.68 5.62
N PRO A 79 2.77 17.50 6.67
CA PRO A 79 3.96 18.35 6.78
C PRO A 79 5.26 17.53 6.85
N ASN A 80 6.33 18.04 6.24
CA ASN A 80 7.68 17.49 6.43
C ASN A 80 8.39 18.26 7.54
N LEU A 81 8.65 17.62 8.69
CA LEU A 81 9.32 18.29 9.80
C LEU A 81 10.80 18.54 9.50
N ASP A 82 11.44 17.64 8.75
CA ASP A 82 12.84 17.79 8.34
C ASP A 82 13.07 19.07 7.50
N TYR A 83 12.12 19.43 6.63
CA TYR A 83 12.19 20.69 5.87
C TYR A 83 12.24 21.92 6.80
N GLN A 84 11.37 21.96 7.81
CA GLN A 84 11.31 23.08 8.74
C GLN A 84 12.62 23.21 9.54
N LEU A 85 13.19 22.07 9.97
CA LEU A 85 14.47 22.03 10.70
C LEU A 85 15.64 22.48 9.83
N ARG A 86 15.74 21.97 8.60
CA ARG A 86 16.78 22.36 7.64
C ARG A 86 16.72 23.84 7.33
N ARG A 87 15.53 24.38 7.09
CA ARG A 87 15.33 25.82 6.84
C ARG A 87 15.78 26.65 8.03
N LYS A 88 15.38 26.30 9.26
CA LYS A 88 15.81 26.99 10.49
C LYS A 88 17.32 26.95 10.69
N ARG A 89 17.99 25.87 10.28
CA ARG A 89 19.44 25.69 10.41
C ARG A 89 20.24 26.19 9.20
N GLY A 90 19.59 26.74 8.17
CA GLY A 90 20.26 27.17 6.94
C GLY A 90 20.92 26.03 6.15
N ILE A 91 20.47 24.79 6.34
CA ILE A 91 21.05 23.61 5.66
C ILE A 91 20.59 23.61 4.20
N LYS A 92 21.56 23.71 3.28
CA LYS A 92 21.31 23.65 1.84
C LYS A 92 20.99 22.22 1.38
N ALA A 93 20.25 22.12 0.27
CA ALA A 93 19.95 20.84 -0.36
C ALA A 93 21.25 20.15 -0.81
N GLN A 94 21.35 18.84 -0.56
CA GLN A 94 22.46 18.02 -1.04
C GLN A 94 22.36 17.88 -2.56
N ARG A 95 23.46 18.12 -3.27
CA ARG A 95 23.57 17.93 -4.73
C ARG A 95 24.57 16.81 -5.01
N TRP A 96 24.34 16.02 -6.06
CA TRP A 96 25.31 15.01 -6.50
C TRP A 96 25.16 14.67 -7.97
N GLN A 97 26.27 14.32 -8.59
CA GLN A 97 26.39 14.08 -10.04
C GLN A 97 26.75 12.62 -10.36
N VAL A 98 26.81 11.76 -9.34
CA VAL A 98 27.13 10.35 -9.48
C VAL A 98 25.89 9.53 -9.14
N PRO A 99 25.15 9.03 -10.15
CA PRO A 99 23.87 8.38 -9.94
C PRO A 99 24.03 7.07 -9.17
N ARG A 100 23.03 6.73 -8.36
CA ARG A 100 23.03 5.49 -7.58
C ARG A 100 22.48 4.32 -8.39
N PRO A 101 23.25 3.22 -8.57
CA PRO A 101 22.75 2.02 -9.22
C PRO A 101 21.46 1.51 -8.57
N GLY A 102 20.46 1.19 -9.39
CA GLY A 102 19.14 0.77 -8.94
C GLY A 102 18.26 1.90 -8.38
N HIS A 103 18.67 3.17 -8.41
CA HIS A 103 17.79 4.32 -8.15
C HIS A 103 17.32 4.96 -9.47
N ALA A 104 16.38 5.90 -9.38
CA ALA A 104 15.88 6.66 -10.51
C ALA A 104 16.88 7.71 -11.06
N ASP A 105 18.04 7.89 -10.42
CA ASP A 105 18.96 9.00 -10.68
C ASP A 105 19.33 9.11 -12.17
N LEU A 106 20.02 8.11 -12.74
CA LEU A 106 20.47 8.11 -14.14
C LEU A 106 19.33 8.23 -15.18
N PRO A 107 18.26 7.41 -15.13
CA PRO A 107 17.18 7.54 -16.10
C PRO A 107 16.44 8.88 -15.95
N GLY A 108 16.32 9.40 -14.72
CA GLY A 108 15.68 10.69 -14.48
C GLY A 108 16.48 11.87 -15.01
N VAL A 109 17.79 11.93 -14.74
CA VAL A 109 18.63 13.02 -15.27
C VAL A 109 18.66 13.01 -16.79
N THR A 110 18.73 11.82 -17.40
CA THR A 110 18.71 11.66 -18.86
C THR A 110 17.37 12.11 -19.44
N ARG A 111 16.25 11.72 -18.82
CA ARG A 111 14.90 12.06 -19.30
C ARG A 111 14.60 13.55 -19.21
N TYR A 112 15.01 14.20 -18.12
CA TYR A 112 14.65 15.59 -17.83
C TYR A 112 15.77 16.59 -18.15
N GLY A 113 16.93 16.13 -18.65
CA GLY A 113 18.05 16.98 -19.00
C GLY A 113 18.73 17.65 -17.80
N TYR A 114 18.71 17.01 -16.62
CA TYR A 114 19.36 17.55 -15.42
C TYR A 114 20.85 17.22 -15.39
N ASP A 115 21.65 18.14 -14.86
CA ASP A 115 23.07 17.92 -14.53
C ASP A 115 23.28 17.47 -13.06
N ASP A 116 22.19 17.37 -12.30
CA ASP A 116 22.14 17.03 -10.88
C ASP A 116 21.10 15.93 -10.64
N CYS A 117 21.48 14.92 -9.85
CA CYS A 117 20.58 13.83 -9.49
C CYS A 117 19.55 14.24 -8.42
N ALA A 118 19.78 15.31 -7.66
CA ALA A 118 18.95 15.68 -6.52
C ALA A 118 17.47 15.93 -6.88
N PRO A 119 17.12 16.71 -7.94
CA PRO A 119 15.72 16.94 -8.32
C PRO A 119 14.94 15.65 -8.59
N VAL A 120 15.59 14.68 -9.24
CA VAL A 120 15.01 13.35 -9.51
C VAL A 120 14.80 12.59 -8.20
N ALA A 121 15.82 12.57 -7.35
CA ALA A 121 15.78 11.83 -6.10
C ALA A 121 14.75 12.36 -5.11
N GLU A 122 14.52 13.68 -5.10
CA GLU A 122 13.50 14.31 -4.26
C GLU A 122 12.10 13.74 -4.51
N ARG A 123 11.73 13.55 -5.78
CA ARG A 123 10.41 13.03 -6.15
C ARG A 123 10.36 11.50 -6.16
N ALA A 124 11.42 10.84 -6.65
CA ALA A 124 11.49 9.38 -6.70
C ALA A 124 11.63 8.72 -5.31
N SER A 125 11.92 9.52 -4.28
CA SER A 125 12.02 9.06 -2.90
C SER A 125 10.75 8.34 -2.43
N ALA A 126 10.95 7.27 -1.66
CA ALA A 126 9.89 6.57 -0.94
C ALA A 126 9.21 7.43 0.15
N ARG A 127 9.59 8.71 0.33
CA ARG A 127 8.84 9.65 1.16
C ARG A 127 7.43 9.85 0.62
N SER A 128 7.26 9.88 -0.70
CA SER A 128 5.96 10.00 -1.38
C SER A 128 4.95 8.91 -0.97
N THR A 129 5.41 7.73 -0.52
CA THR A 129 4.52 6.66 -0.07
C THR A 129 3.75 7.01 1.20
N ALA A 130 4.15 8.02 1.98
CA ALA A 130 3.33 8.50 3.10
C ALA A 130 1.99 9.08 2.61
N ALA A 131 1.97 9.84 1.51
CA ALA A 131 0.73 10.33 0.91
C ALA A 131 -0.14 9.17 0.40
N LEU A 132 0.49 8.12 -0.16
CA LEU A 132 -0.21 6.92 -0.60
C LEU A 132 -0.81 6.14 0.58
N VAL A 133 -0.10 6.03 1.69
CA VAL A 133 -0.61 5.40 2.92
C VAL A 133 -1.78 6.20 3.49
N ALA A 134 -1.74 7.54 3.46
CA ALA A 134 -2.88 8.35 3.87
C ALA A 134 -4.11 8.14 2.97
N ALA A 135 -3.91 8.05 1.65
CA ALA A 135 -4.98 7.71 0.70
C ALA A 135 -5.54 6.31 0.95
N GLY A 136 -4.67 5.31 1.12
CA GLY A 136 -5.05 3.94 1.42
C GLY A 136 -5.76 3.79 2.77
N ALA A 137 -5.39 4.57 3.78
CA ALA A 137 -6.09 4.62 5.06
C ALA A 137 -7.53 5.14 4.93
N CYS A 138 -7.74 6.13 4.05
CA CYS A 138 -9.10 6.58 3.71
C CYS A 138 -9.89 5.48 3.00
N ALA A 139 -9.26 4.74 2.07
CA ALA A 139 -9.89 3.60 1.41
C ALA A 139 -10.19 2.44 2.38
N LYS A 140 -9.30 2.15 3.34
CA LYS A 140 -9.55 1.19 4.44
C LYS A 140 -10.76 1.61 5.28
N ALA A 141 -10.93 2.91 5.56
CA ALA A 141 -12.09 3.41 6.28
C ALA A 141 -13.40 3.12 5.50
N LEU A 142 -13.40 3.31 4.18
CA LEU A 142 -14.52 2.95 3.32
C LEU A 142 -14.79 1.43 3.33
N LEU A 143 -13.77 0.62 3.08
CA LEU A 143 -13.88 -0.85 3.01
C LEU A 143 -14.44 -1.46 4.30
N ARG A 144 -14.09 -0.89 5.46
CA ARG A 144 -14.61 -1.35 6.77
C ARG A 144 -16.12 -1.23 6.91
N GLU A 145 -16.76 -0.26 6.23
CA GLU A 145 -18.23 -0.15 6.24
C GLU A 145 -18.91 -1.37 5.55
N PHE A 146 -18.16 -2.09 4.70
CA PHE A 146 -18.59 -3.30 3.99
C PHE A 146 -17.99 -4.58 4.60
N GLY A 147 -17.45 -4.51 5.82
CA GLY A 147 -16.86 -5.66 6.50
C GLY A 147 -15.50 -6.11 5.93
N ILE A 148 -14.92 -5.36 4.98
CA ILE A 148 -13.66 -5.73 4.32
C ILE A 148 -12.47 -5.18 5.13
N THR A 149 -11.51 -6.07 5.44
CA THR A 149 -10.27 -5.72 6.14
C THR A 149 -9.05 -6.05 5.29
N VAL A 150 -8.05 -5.18 5.31
CA VAL A 150 -6.76 -5.36 4.62
C VAL A 150 -5.65 -5.29 5.67
N LEU A 151 -4.76 -6.29 5.62
CA LEU A 151 -3.60 -6.43 6.51
C LEU A 151 -2.43 -7.02 5.71
N SER A 152 -1.21 -6.90 6.24
CA SER A 152 -0.02 -7.52 5.68
C SER A 152 0.84 -8.15 6.78
N HIS A 153 1.75 -9.02 6.36
CA HIS A 153 2.81 -9.54 7.20
C HIS A 153 4.09 -9.70 6.37
N THR A 154 5.23 -9.73 7.05
CA THR A 154 6.51 -10.03 6.40
C THR A 154 6.68 -11.54 6.32
N ARG A 155 6.85 -12.09 5.11
CA ARG A 155 7.15 -13.51 4.89
C ARG A 155 8.63 -13.80 5.03
N SER A 156 9.49 -12.99 4.41
CA SER A 156 10.94 -13.15 4.48
C SER A 156 11.69 -11.84 4.33
N VAL A 157 12.93 -11.84 4.83
CA VAL A 157 13.89 -10.73 4.68
C VAL A 157 15.25 -11.33 4.36
N GLY A 158 15.85 -10.92 3.23
CA GLY A 158 17.21 -11.37 2.86
C GLY A 158 17.35 -12.88 2.69
N GLY A 159 16.28 -13.58 2.28
CA GLY A 159 16.26 -15.05 2.15
C GLY A 159 15.95 -15.80 3.45
N ILE A 160 15.78 -15.10 4.58
CA ILE A 160 15.37 -15.70 5.85
C ILE A 160 13.85 -15.64 5.96
N GLU A 161 13.21 -16.81 6.02
CA GLU A 161 11.76 -16.93 6.23
C GLU A 161 11.39 -16.65 7.70
N ALA A 162 10.23 -16.01 7.90
CA ALA A 162 9.68 -15.76 9.23
C ALA A 162 9.31 -17.07 9.94
N LEU A 163 9.60 -17.15 11.24
CA LEU A 163 9.28 -18.30 12.10
C LEU A 163 7.78 -18.35 12.43
N GLU A 164 7.22 -19.55 12.51
CA GLU A 164 5.77 -19.81 12.55
C GLU A 164 5.11 -19.66 13.93
N THR A 165 5.86 -19.24 14.97
CA THR A 165 5.48 -19.48 16.37
C THR A 165 4.79 -18.31 17.08
N GLU A 166 4.44 -17.21 16.40
CA GLU A 166 3.77 -16.07 17.04
C GLU A 166 2.25 -16.33 17.26
N PRO A 167 1.72 -16.28 18.50
CA PRO A 167 0.34 -16.65 18.83
C PRO A 167 -0.73 -15.78 18.16
N THR A 168 -0.41 -14.54 17.79
CA THR A 168 -1.31 -13.64 17.03
C THR A 168 -1.64 -14.19 15.63
N LEU A 169 -0.89 -15.21 15.17
CA LEU A 169 -1.03 -15.87 13.88
C LEU A 169 -1.96 -17.09 13.88
N ALA A 170 -2.69 -17.43 14.95
CA ALA A 170 -3.66 -18.54 14.88
C ALA A 170 -4.68 -18.36 13.72
N ARG A 171 -5.04 -17.12 13.38
CA ARG A 171 -5.85 -16.73 12.21
C ARG A 171 -5.06 -16.68 10.89
N LEU A 172 -3.74 -16.56 10.95
CA LEU A 172 -2.79 -16.45 9.82
C LEU A 172 -2.08 -17.78 9.46
N ARG A 173 -2.21 -18.83 10.28
CA ARG A 173 -1.78 -20.21 9.92
C ARG A 173 -2.46 -20.70 8.64
N ARG A 174 -3.73 -20.31 8.41
CA ARG A 174 -4.42 -20.52 7.12
C ARG A 174 -3.78 -19.73 5.97
N ILE A 175 -3.23 -18.54 6.24
CA ILE A 175 -2.77 -17.55 5.23
C ILE A 175 -1.52 -17.97 4.46
N ARG A 176 -0.64 -18.83 5.00
CA ARG A 176 0.55 -19.34 4.27
C ARG A 176 0.20 -20.17 3.03
N ARG A 177 -0.95 -20.86 3.03
CA ARG A 177 -1.44 -21.69 1.91
C ARG A 177 -2.36 -20.94 0.94
N LEU A 178 -2.60 -19.66 1.18
CA LEU A 178 -3.45 -18.84 0.33
C LEU A 178 -2.58 -18.09 -0.70
N GLY A 179 -2.98 -18.15 -1.97
CA GLY A 179 -2.32 -17.55 -3.12
C GLY A 179 -0.94 -18.15 -3.39
N LEU A 180 -0.85 -19.18 -4.24
CA LEU A 180 0.44 -19.76 -4.66
C LEU A 180 1.30 -18.74 -5.42
N GLY A 181 0.69 -17.78 -6.11
CA GLY A 181 1.41 -16.74 -6.84
C GLY A 181 2.31 -17.36 -7.92
N LEU A 182 3.61 -17.13 -7.86
CA LEU A 182 4.57 -17.73 -8.82
C LEU A 182 4.69 -19.25 -8.69
N GLU A 183 4.40 -19.81 -7.50
CA GLU A 183 4.56 -21.25 -7.23
C GLU A 183 3.56 -22.08 -8.08
N VAL A 184 2.39 -21.52 -8.43
CA VAL A 184 1.34 -22.22 -9.19
C VAL A 184 1.77 -22.64 -10.60
N ALA A 185 2.75 -21.94 -11.19
CA ALA A 185 3.21 -22.22 -12.56
C ALA A 185 4.02 -23.53 -12.64
N GLY A 186 4.47 -24.06 -11.50
CA GLY A 186 5.14 -25.36 -11.41
C GLY A 186 4.19 -26.52 -11.06
N GLU A 187 2.91 -26.24 -10.79
CA GLU A 187 1.92 -27.25 -10.40
C GLU A 187 1.21 -27.85 -11.62
N ASP A 188 0.73 -29.08 -11.50
CA ASP A 188 -0.17 -29.67 -12.50
C ASP A 188 -1.61 -29.14 -12.34
N GLY A 189 -2.47 -29.41 -13.33
CA GLY A 189 -3.86 -28.94 -13.31
C GLY A 189 -4.70 -29.48 -12.14
N GLN A 190 -4.34 -30.62 -11.55
CA GLN A 190 -5.05 -31.14 -10.37
C GLN A 190 -4.66 -30.39 -9.10
N ASN A 191 -3.43 -29.86 -9.05
CA ASN A 191 -2.86 -29.17 -7.90
C ASN A 191 -2.84 -27.65 -8.01
N ALA A 192 -3.15 -27.09 -9.20
CA ALA A 192 -3.11 -25.64 -9.44
C ALA A 192 -4.39 -24.89 -9.01
N HIS A 193 -5.54 -25.58 -8.97
CA HIS A 193 -6.85 -24.94 -8.85
C HIS A 193 -7.52 -25.17 -7.49
N ASP A 194 -8.57 -24.40 -7.22
CA ASP A 194 -9.38 -24.52 -6.01
C ASP A 194 -10.73 -25.19 -6.33
N GLU A 195 -10.91 -26.39 -5.80
CA GLU A 195 -12.15 -27.16 -5.99
C GLU A 195 -13.34 -26.51 -5.26
N ILE A 196 -14.53 -26.63 -5.85
CA ILE A 196 -15.77 -26.00 -5.38
C ILE A 196 -16.72 -27.08 -4.85
N PHE A 197 -17.18 -26.91 -3.62
CA PHE A 197 -18.09 -27.82 -2.93
C PHE A 197 -19.37 -27.09 -2.48
N PRO A 198 -20.50 -27.80 -2.29
CA PRO A 198 -21.67 -27.25 -1.64
C PRO A 198 -21.35 -26.81 -0.19
N ALA A 199 -21.96 -25.70 0.25
CA ALA A 199 -21.79 -25.21 1.61
C ALA A 199 -22.48 -26.10 2.67
N ALA A 200 -23.53 -26.84 2.31
CA ALA A 200 -24.34 -27.67 3.22
C ALA A 200 -23.56 -28.84 3.87
N ASP A 201 -22.46 -29.29 3.26
CA ASP A 201 -21.67 -30.43 3.72
C ASP A 201 -20.54 -30.03 4.69
N ALA A 202 -20.62 -28.85 5.32
CA ALA A 202 -19.56 -28.29 6.15
C ALA A 202 -19.75 -28.59 7.65
N LEU A 203 -18.75 -29.25 8.27
CA LEU A 203 -18.60 -29.37 9.73
C LEU A 203 -17.87 -28.16 10.36
N GLU A 204 -17.33 -27.24 9.56
CA GLU A 204 -16.56 -26.05 9.99
C GLU A 204 -16.95 -24.78 9.21
N GLU A 205 -16.67 -23.60 9.80
CA GLU A 205 -16.78 -22.28 9.14
C GLU A 205 -16.07 -22.27 7.78
N SER A 206 -16.87 -22.22 6.70
CA SER A 206 -16.43 -22.03 5.33
C SER A 206 -15.67 -20.70 5.16
N LEU A 207 -14.61 -20.71 4.34
CA LEU A 207 -13.89 -19.51 3.91
C LEU A 207 -14.57 -18.78 2.73
N SER A 208 -15.57 -19.41 2.09
CA SER A 208 -16.37 -18.85 0.99
C SER A 208 -17.86 -18.82 1.33
N GLY A 209 -18.63 -18.07 0.54
CA GLY A 209 -20.01 -17.64 0.83
C GLY A 209 -21.03 -18.77 1.09
N PRO A 210 -22.28 -18.43 1.41
CA PRO A 210 -23.24 -19.37 1.99
C PRO A 210 -23.71 -20.50 1.07
N ARG A 211 -23.46 -20.38 -0.24
CA ARG A 211 -23.86 -21.39 -1.23
C ARG A 211 -22.73 -22.33 -1.64
N PHE A 212 -21.50 -21.83 -1.71
CA PHE A 212 -20.34 -22.58 -2.22
C PHE A 212 -19.14 -22.38 -1.31
N ARG A 213 -18.37 -23.44 -1.09
CA ARG A 213 -17.12 -23.41 -0.35
C ARG A 213 -15.95 -23.93 -1.18
N ARG A 214 -14.75 -23.46 -0.86
CA ARG A 214 -13.47 -24.02 -1.34
C ARG A 214 -12.69 -24.61 -0.17
N THR A 215 -11.89 -25.63 -0.42
CA THR A 215 -10.99 -26.25 0.59
C THR A 215 -9.60 -25.64 0.58
N THR A 216 -9.24 -24.99 -0.53
CA THR A 216 -7.98 -24.28 -0.75
C THR A 216 -8.24 -22.89 -1.32
N ASN A 217 -7.23 -22.04 -1.32
CA ASN A 217 -7.28 -20.72 -1.94
C ASN A 217 -5.97 -20.45 -2.70
N ARG A 218 -5.55 -21.38 -3.54
CA ARG A 218 -4.35 -21.32 -4.37
C ARG A 218 -4.42 -20.15 -5.36
N ALA A 219 -5.63 -19.83 -5.83
CA ALA A 219 -5.90 -18.68 -6.69
C ALA A 219 -5.75 -17.32 -5.98
N GLY A 220 -5.69 -17.32 -4.63
CA GLY A 220 -5.50 -16.10 -3.85
C GLY A 220 -6.69 -15.14 -3.91
N GLY A 221 -7.90 -15.69 -3.93
CA GLY A 221 -9.17 -14.96 -3.89
C GLY A 221 -9.64 -14.43 -5.24
N LEU A 222 -8.94 -14.73 -6.34
CA LEU A 222 -9.22 -14.21 -7.67
C LEU A 222 -9.27 -15.33 -8.72
N GLU A 223 -10.40 -15.45 -9.41
CA GLU A 223 -10.59 -16.36 -10.54
C GLU A 223 -11.11 -15.54 -11.72
N GLY A 224 -10.49 -15.67 -12.90
CA GLY A 224 -10.91 -14.89 -14.09
C GLY A 224 -10.87 -13.37 -13.91
N GLY A 225 -10.11 -12.86 -12.93
CA GLY A 225 -10.06 -11.43 -12.58
C GLY A 225 -11.20 -10.95 -11.66
N ILE A 226 -11.98 -11.87 -11.09
CA ILE A 226 -13.13 -11.57 -10.22
C ILE A 226 -12.84 -12.12 -8.82
N THR A 227 -13.26 -11.39 -7.78
CA THR A 227 -13.19 -11.88 -6.40
C THR A 227 -14.12 -13.07 -6.19
N ASN A 228 -13.57 -14.21 -5.79
CA ASN A 228 -14.31 -15.48 -5.71
C ASN A 228 -14.93 -15.76 -4.32
N GLY A 229 -14.82 -14.79 -3.39
CA GLY A 229 -15.30 -14.85 -2.00
C GLY A 229 -14.25 -15.26 -0.98
N GLU A 230 -13.15 -15.88 -1.42
CA GLU A 230 -12.02 -16.20 -0.54
C GLU A 230 -11.17 -14.95 -0.23
N PRO A 231 -10.30 -14.99 0.80
CA PRO A 231 -9.35 -13.92 1.05
C PRO A 231 -8.50 -13.58 -0.18
N VAL A 232 -8.49 -12.30 -0.56
CA VAL A 232 -7.61 -11.80 -1.62
C VAL A 232 -6.18 -11.76 -1.11
N VAL A 233 -5.27 -12.47 -1.78
CA VAL A 233 -3.86 -12.57 -1.38
C VAL A 233 -2.94 -12.01 -2.44
N VAL A 234 -2.10 -11.06 -2.01
CA VAL A 234 -1.10 -10.43 -2.87
C VAL A 234 0.27 -10.59 -2.23
N ARG A 235 1.23 -11.11 -2.99
CA ARG A 235 2.64 -11.22 -2.58
C ARG A 235 3.47 -10.12 -3.24
N GLY A 236 4.15 -9.31 -2.43
CA GLY A 236 5.04 -8.24 -2.89
C GLY A 236 6.50 -8.59 -2.64
N PHE A 237 7.35 -8.35 -3.64
CA PHE A 237 8.80 -8.52 -3.54
C PHE A 237 9.49 -7.16 -3.56
N VAL A 238 10.33 -6.90 -2.56
CA VAL A 238 10.99 -5.61 -2.38
C VAL A 238 12.49 -5.81 -2.50
N LYS A 239 13.10 -5.20 -3.53
CA LYS A 239 14.56 -5.18 -3.65
C LYS A 239 15.20 -4.43 -2.46
N PRO A 240 16.46 -4.75 -2.11
CA PRO A 240 17.24 -3.91 -1.20
C PRO A 240 17.28 -2.46 -1.67
N ILE A 241 17.33 -1.51 -0.73
CA ILE A 241 17.36 -0.09 -1.07
C ILE A 241 18.65 0.26 -1.84
N SER A 242 18.55 1.22 -2.77
CA SER A 242 19.63 1.52 -3.72
C SER A 242 20.85 2.20 -3.10
N SER A 243 20.70 2.87 -1.95
CA SER A 243 21.81 3.52 -1.26
C SER A 243 22.40 2.59 -0.21
N GLN A 244 23.70 2.31 -0.32
CA GLN A 244 24.41 1.36 0.53
C GLN A 244 25.59 2.05 1.21
N ARG A 245 25.94 1.61 2.43
CA ARG A 245 27.10 2.14 3.17
C ARG A 245 28.41 1.85 2.42
N GLN A 246 28.54 0.62 1.91
CA GLN A 246 29.55 0.29 0.91
C GLN A 246 29.04 0.77 -0.46
N ARG A 247 29.55 1.93 -0.89
CA ARG A 247 29.09 2.61 -2.11
C ARG A 247 29.44 1.78 -3.34
N LEU A 248 28.47 1.61 -4.24
CA LEU A 248 28.68 0.95 -5.52
C LEU A 248 29.41 1.87 -6.50
N ARG A 249 30.13 1.26 -7.46
CA ARG A 249 30.74 1.95 -8.60
C ARG A 249 29.65 2.52 -9.51
N SER A 250 29.93 3.69 -10.07
CA SER A 250 29.06 4.43 -10.98
C SER A 250 29.92 5.36 -11.86
N VAL A 251 29.30 6.32 -12.54
CA VAL A 251 29.95 7.28 -13.44
C VAL A 251 29.57 8.69 -13.05
N ASN A 252 30.55 9.58 -12.97
CA ASN A 252 30.29 11.00 -12.79
C ASN A 252 29.74 11.60 -14.08
N LEU A 253 28.53 12.15 -14.02
CA LEU A 253 27.80 12.66 -15.20
C LEU A 253 28.54 13.82 -15.90
N LYS A 254 29.34 14.59 -15.17
CA LYS A 254 30.07 15.73 -15.72
C LYS A 254 31.37 15.31 -16.39
N SER A 255 32.16 14.44 -15.74
CA SER A 255 33.48 14.06 -16.23
C SER A 255 33.46 12.82 -17.13
N GLY A 256 32.40 12.03 -17.12
CA GLY A 256 32.31 10.74 -17.79
C GLY A 256 33.21 9.65 -17.19
N ARG A 257 33.86 9.91 -16.05
CA ARG A 257 34.80 8.99 -15.40
C ARG A 257 34.12 8.15 -14.33
N ALA A 258 34.67 6.97 -14.06
CA ALA A 258 34.24 6.12 -12.97
C ALA A 258 34.37 6.85 -11.62
N ASP A 259 33.35 6.71 -10.78
CA ASP A 259 33.27 7.32 -9.45
C ASP A 259 32.37 6.45 -8.53
N LEU A 260 32.24 6.78 -7.25
CA LEU A 260 31.39 6.07 -6.30
C LEU A 260 30.02 6.75 -6.17
N ALA A 261 28.96 5.95 -6.20
CA ALA A 261 27.57 6.42 -6.06
C ALA A 261 27.32 7.20 -4.75
N ALA A 262 26.51 8.25 -4.76
CA ALA A 262 26.22 9.03 -3.55
C ALA A 262 25.53 8.19 -2.44
N TRP A 263 25.85 8.47 -1.18
CA TRP A 263 25.15 7.91 -0.02
C TRP A 263 24.12 8.92 0.50
N VAL A 264 22.85 8.55 0.48
CA VAL A 264 21.72 9.48 0.76
C VAL A 264 20.82 9.01 1.90
N ARG A 265 20.75 7.71 2.17
CA ARG A 265 19.93 7.15 3.26
C ARG A 265 20.61 5.96 3.93
N SER A 266 20.21 5.69 5.16
CA SER A 266 20.88 4.72 6.05
C SER A 266 19.98 3.58 6.54
N ASP A 267 18.77 3.40 5.98
CA ASP A 267 17.94 2.25 6.36
C ASP A 267 18.66 0.96 5.97
N THR A 268 18.59 -0.08 6.81
CA THR A 268 19.10 -1.42 6.49
C THR A 268 18.00 -2.28 5.87
N CYS A 269 16.76 -2.13 6.34
CA CYS A 269 15.60 -2.88 5.84
C CYS A 269 14.36 -2.00 5.80
N VAL A 270 13.54 -2.20 4.76
CA VAL A 270 12.26 -1.49 4.57
C VAL A 270 11.09 -2.43 4.33
N VAL A 271 11.28 -3.75 4.39
CA VAL A 271 10.27 -4.75 4.05
C VAL A 271 9.00 -4.62 4.90
N PRO A 272 9.07 -4.47 6.25
CA PRO A 272 7.86 -4.29 7.05
C PRO A 272 7.06 -3.03 6.67
N ALA A 273 7.75 -1.90 6.50
CA ALA A 273 7.12 -0.65 6.07
C ALA A 273 6.54 -0.74 4.64
N ALA A 274 7.16 -1.53 3.77
CA ALA A 274 6.64 -1.79 2.43
C ALA A 274 5.36 -2.62 2.47
N GLY A 275 5.17 -3.50 3.47
CA GLY A 275 3.91 -4.19 3.74
C GLY A 275 2.76 -3.21 3.95
N ILE A 276 2.94 -2.21 4.83
CA ILE A 276 1.95 -1.14 5.07
C ILE A 276 1.62 -0.35 3.79
N VAL A 277 2.63 -0.07 2.96
CA VAL A 277 2.41 0.57 1.65
C VAL A 277 1.63 -0.36 0.72
N GLY A 278 1.91 -1.67 0.73
CA GLY A 278 1.17 -2.69 0.00
C GLY A 278 -0.30 -2.74 0.42
N GLU A 279 -0.58 -2.72 1.72
CA GLU A 279 -1.95 -2.65 2.24
C GLU A 279 -2.68 -1.41 1.73
N ALA A 280 -2.01 -0.25 1.72
CA ALA A 280 -2.60 0.98 1.22
C ALA A 280 -2.95 0.90 -0.28
N VAL A 281 -2.07 0.31 -1.09
CA VAL A 281 -2.31 0.10 -2.53
C VAL A 281 -3.46 -0.87 -2.77
N VAL A 282 -3.47 -2.01 -2.07
CA VAL A 282 -4.53 -3.03 -2.18
C VAL A 282 -5.87 -2.46 -1.72
N ALA A 283 -5.90 -1.80 -0.57
CA ALA A 283 -7.11 -1.16 -0.07
C ALA A 283 -7.65 -0.11 -1.04
N TRP A 284 -6.78 0.69 -1.65
CA TRP A 284 -7.21 1.65 -2.68
C TRP A 284 -7.85 0.95 -3.87
N ARG A 285 -7.24 -0.13 -4.38
CA ARG A 285 -7.74 -0.87 -5.55
C ARG A 285 -9.05 -1.60 -5.26
N LEU A 286 -9.18 -2.22 -4.09
CA LEU A 286 -10.44 -2.82 -3.66
C LEU A 286 -11.53 -1.77 -3.47
N GLY A 287 -11.21 -0.61 -2.88
CA GLY A 287 -12.16 0.50 -2.74
C GLY A 287 -12.60 1.06 -4.09
N ASP A 288 -11.68 1.17 -5.05
CA ASP A 288 -11.98 1.63 -6.41
C ASP A 288 -12.90 0.63 -7.15
N ALA A 289 -12.59 -0.66 -7.08
CA ALA A 289 -13.42 -1.72 -7.64
C ALA A 289 -14.82 -1.73 -7.01
N LEU A 290 -14.89 -1.67 -5.67
CA LEU A 290 -16.15 -1.65 -4.92
C LEU A 290 -17.02 -0.43 -5.28
N THR A 291 -16.45 0.78 -5.29
CA THR A 291 -17.19 2.00 -5.63
C THR A 291 -17.62 2.02 -7.09
N SER A 292 -16.84 1.44 -7.99
CA SER A 292 -17.18 1.35 -9.40
C SER A 292 -18.28 0.32 -9.65
N PHE A 293 -18.24 -0.81 -8.94
CA PHE A 293 -19.23 -1.87 -9.05
C PHE A 293 -20.58 -1.48 -8.43
N LEU A 294 -20.58 -0.99 -7.19
CA LEU A 294 -21.81 -0.59 -6.49
C LEU A 294 -22.40 0.71 -7.05
N GLY A 295 -21.54 1.64 -7.51
CA GLY A 295 -21.93 3.00 -7.84
C GLY A 295 -22.53 3.76 -6.65
N GLY A 296 -23.27 4.84 -6.92
CA GLY A 296 -23.96 5.63 -5.89
C GLY A 296 -23.14 6.83 -5.38
N ALA A 297 -23.86 7.89 -4.98
CA ALA A 297 -23.26 9.15 -4.53
C ALA A 297 -23.04 9.21 -3.00
N ASP A 298 -23.73 8.36 -2.24
CA ASP A 298 -23.71 8.36 -0.78
C ASP A 298 -23.57 6.94 -0.20
N LEU A 299 -23.00 6.86 1.00
CA LEU A 299 -22.66 5.60 1.65
C LEU A 299 -23.91 4.76 1.97
N LYS A 300 -25.04 5.38 2.30
CA LYS A 300 -26.27 4.66 2.65
C LYS A 300 -26.82 3.92 1.43
N THR A 301 -26.81 4.55 0.26
CA THR A 301 -27.19 3.91 -1.00
C THR A 301 -26.25 2.76 -1.34
N MET A 302 -24.93 2.96 -1.20
CA MET A 302 -23.96 1.90 -1.45
C MET A 302 -24.16 0.68 -0.54
N LEU A 303 -24.37 0.90 0.76
CA LEU A 303 -24.60 -0.17 1.73
C LEU A 303 -25.88 -0.96 1.43
N ARG A 304 -26.94 -0.29 0.98
CA ARG A 304 -28.18 -0.97 0.56
C ARG A 304 -27.91 -1.90 -0.63
N ARG A 305 -27.28 -1.39 -1.69
CA ARG A 305 -26.95 -2.18 -2.88
C ARG A 305 -26.07 -3.37 -2.54
N PHE A 306 -25.11 -3.18 -1.64
CA PHE A 306 -24.24 -4.26 -1.18
C PHE A 306 -25.04 -5.37 -0.47
N ARG A 307 -25.96 -5.02 0.42
CA ARG A 307 -26.84 -5.99 1.10
C ARG A 307 -27.77 -6.72 0.12
N ASP A 308 -28.29 -6.01 -0.88
CA ASP A 308 -29.15 -6.63 -1.90
C ASP A 308 -28.38 -7.69 -2.70
N LEU A 309 -27.09 -7.45 -2.98
CA LEU A 309 -26.19 -8.43 -3.61
C LEU A 309 -25.83 -9.59 -2.67
N GLU A 310 -25.64 -9.32 -1.37
CA GLU A 310 -25.47 -10.38 -0.39
C GLU A 310 -26.70 -11.29 -0.40
N ASN A 311 -27.91 -10.75 -0.33
CA ASN A 311 -29.13 -11.56 -0.37
C ASN A 311 -29.22 -12.40 -1.66
N GLN A 312 -28.96 -11.82 -2.83
CA GLN A 312 -28.91 -12.55 -4.11
C GLN A 312 -27.86 -13.66 -4.13
N THR A 313 -26.74 -13.49 -3.41
CA THR A 313 -25.68 -14.50 -3.30
C THR A 313 -25.98 -15.59 -2.26
N HIS A 314 -26.94 -15.36 -1.37
CA HIS A 314 -27.37 -16.27 -0.30
C HIS A 314 -28.62 -17.07 -0.69
N GLU A 315 -29.60 -16.44 -1.33
CA GLU A 315 -30.85 -17.07 -1.76
C GLU A 315 -30.59 -17.93 -3.01
N GLY A 316 -30.62 -19.27 -2.85
CA GLY A 316 -30.68 -20.20 -3.98
C GLY A 316 -31.76 -19.74 -4.96
N THR A 317 -31.46 -19.72 -6.26
CA THR A 317 -32.50 -19.60 -7.26
C THR A 317 -33.32 -20.89 -7.21
N ASP A 318 -34.34 -20.91 -6.36
CA ASP A 318 -35.43 -21.87 -6.46
C ASP A 318 -36.19 -21.52 -7.76
N SER A 319 -35.74 -22.11 -8.85
CA SER A 319 -36.41 -22.11 -10.16
C SER A 319 -36.29 -23.49 -10.77
#